data_AF-A0A9E1MUP7-F1
#
_entry.id   AF-A0A9E1MUP7-F1
#
_cell.length_a   1.000
_cell.length_b   1.000
_cell.length_c   1.000
_cell.angle_alpha   90.00
_cell.angle_beta   90.00
_cell.angle_gamma   90.00
#
_symmetry.space_group_name_H-M   'P 1'
#
loop_
_entity.id
_entity.type
_entity.pdbx_description
1 polymer ?
#
loop_
_entity_poly.entity_id
_entity_poly.type
_entity_poly.pdbx_seq_one_letter_code
_entity_poly.pdbx_strand_id
1 'polypeptide(L)'
;MAAHDNIPLDGRLLFAVSEETAGPMAPLTETNAMNRISARLALVALFVGLLNGCGEKAADMKEAAQAALDNGDYPVAVLEADKAIQAAADDKPLIWQAEQIKLKAQAKAGQGAEVAAGIERLADAYAAQVKTALYLSTAKELSSAGDNTNAIAILDAGKNRFPAEEQGFLDAIAQLQKDVVLDPEAIQQLQALGYL
;
A
#
# COMPACT_ATOMS: atom_id res chain seq x y z
N MET A 1 -38.20 25.99 19.45
CA MET A 1 -39.15 26.63 18.51
C MET A 1 -38.35 27.58 17.62
N ALA A 2 -37.78 27.03 16.55
CA ALA A 2 -37.30 27.73 15.36
C ALA A 2 -37.18 26.65 14.29
N ALA A 3 -37.96 26.83 13.23
CA ALA A 3 -38.09 25.95 12.07
C ALA A 3 -37.13 26.37 10.95
N HIS A 4 -37.18 25.65 9.83
CA HIS A 4 -36.55 25.88 8.52
C HIS A 4 -35.15 25.26 8.35
N ASP A 5 -34.79 24.58 7.25
CA ASP A 5 -35.54 24.22 6.04
C ASP A 5 -34.81 23.11 5.27
N ASN A 6 -35.60 22.33 4.53
CA ASN A 6 -35.19 21.34 3.52
C ASN A 6 -34.26 21.94 2.44
N ILE A 7 -33.22 21.19 2.06
CA ILE A 7 -32.51 21.39 0.78
C ILE A 7 -32.89 20.23 -0.16
N PRO A 8 -33.45 20.51 -1.35
CA PRO A 8 -33.82 19.50 -2.33
C PRO A 8 -32.61 18.96 -3.11
N LEU A 9 -32.63 17.64 -3.33
CA LEU A 9 -31.81 16.91 -4.30
C LEU A 9 -32.39 17.11 -5.70
N ASP A 10 -31.68 17.81 -6.57
CA ASP A 10 -31.98 17.83 -8.00
C ASP A 10 -30.69 18.08 -8.80
N GLY A 11 -30.46 17.33 -9.87
CA GLY A 11 -29.34 17.63 -10.78
C GLY A 11 -28.76 16.47 -11.57
N ARG A 12 -29.55 15.95 -12.50
CA ARG A 12 -29.16 15.12 -13.66
C ARG A 12 -27.94 15.68 -14.40
N LEU A 13 -26.98 14.81 -14.75
CA LEU A 13 -26.07 14.98 -15.90
C LEU A 13 -25.90 13.58 -16.53
N LEU A 14 -26.77 13.20 -17.46
CA LEU A 14 -26.62 13.29 -18.93
C LEU A 14 -25.39 12.54 -19.47
N PHE A 15 -25.66 11.31 -19.89
CA PHE A 15 -24.85 10.50 -20.80
C PHE A 15 -24.76 11.19 -22.16
N ALA A 16 -23.55 11.39 -22.68
CA ALA A 16 -23.30 11.69 -24.08
C ALA A 16 -22.74 10.43 -24.76
N VAL A 17 -23.60 9.76 -25.52
CA VAL A 17 -23.26 8.76 -26.54
C VAL A 17 -22.74 9.52 -27.76
N SER A 18 -21.54 9.18 -28.24
CA SER A 18 -21.02 9.67 -29.52
C SER A 18 -21.06 8.51 -30.52
N GLU A 19 -22.14 8.46 -31.31
CA GLU A 19 -22.22 7.72 -32.57
C GLU A 19 -21.53 8.56 -33.66
N GLU A 20 -20.44 8.06 -34.25
CA GLU A 20 -19.91 8.62 -35.50
C GLU A 20 -19.85 7.53 -36.58
N THR A 21 -20.96 7.45 -37.29
CA THR A 21 -21.16 7.25 -38.73
C THR A 21 -20.11 6.47 -39.54
N ALA A 22 -20.55 5.31 -40.02
CA ALA A 22 -20.05 4.64 -41.21
C ALA A 22 -20.43 5.41 -42.50
N GLY A 23 -19.51 5.45 -43.47
CA GLY A 23 -19.72 5.92 -44.83
C GLY A 23 -18.94 5.05 -45.85
N PRO A 24 -19.35 5.02 -47.13
CA PRO A 24 -19.37 3.78 -47.92
C PRO A 24 -18.22 3.60 -48.93
N MET A 25 -18.10 2.34 -49.36
CA MET A 25 -17.21 1.78 -50.39
C MET A 25 -17.30 2.45 -51.78
N ALA A 26 -16.17 2.47 -52.48
CA ALA A 26 -16.09 2.24 -53.93
C ALA A 26 -14.73 1.58 -54.31
N PRO A 27 -14.65 0.83 -55.43
CA PRO A 27 -13.70 -0.27 -55.63
C PRO A 27 -12.71 -0.06 -56.80
N LEU A 28 -11.95 -1.13 -57.11
CA LEU A 28 -11.13 -1.43 -58.31
C LEU A 28 -9.67 -0.92 -58.22
N THR A 29 -8.60 -1.59 -58.68
CA THR A 29 -8.33 -2.84 -59.42
C THR A 29 -6.80 -3.04 -59.44
N GLU A 30 -6.33 -4.29 -59.60
CA GLU A 30 -4.99 -4.71 -60.14
C GLU A 30 -3.71 -4.08 -59.54
N THR A 31 -2.65 -4.80 -59.18
CA THR A 31 -1.87 -5.69 -60.04
C THR A 31 -0.79 -6.40 -59.21
N ASN A 32 -0.44 -7.61 -59.63
CA ASN A 32 0.71 -8.43 -59.28
C ASN A 32 1.98 -7.71 -58.74
N ALA A 33 2.49 -8.15 -57.59
CA ALA A 33 3.94 -8.22 -57.34
C ALA A 33 4.24 -9.32 -56.29
N MET A 34 4.49 -10.49 -56.84
CA MET A 34 5.06 -11.65 -56.17
C MET A 34 6.50 -11.34 -55.71
N ASN A 35 6.84 -11.83 -54.52
CA ASN A 35 8.17 -12.31 -54.14
C ASN A 35 9.23 -11.29 -53.65
N ARG A 36 9.78 -11.57 -52.44
CA ARG A 36 11.06 -11.08 -51.84
C ARG A 36 11.01 -10.24 -50.55
N ILE A 37 9.94 -10.25 -49.76
CA ILE A 37 9.91 -9.60 -48.44
C ILE A 37 9.53 -10.61 -47.34
N SER A 38 10.26 -11.73 -47.24
CA SER A 38 9.91 -12.78 -46.25
C SER A 38 11.05 -13.19 -45.33
N ALA A 39 12.26 -12.64 -45.49
CA ALA A 39 13.41 -13.01 -44.65
C ALA A 39 13.87 -11.91 -43.67
N ARG A 40 13.51 -10.63 -43.90
CA ARG A 40 13.96 -9.51 -43.03
C ARG A 40 12.97 -9.13 -41.94
N LEU A 41 11.67 -9.40 -42.09
CA LEU A 41 10.67 -9.12 -41.05
C LEU A 41 10.73 -10.13 -39.88
N ALA A 42 11.17 -11.37 -40.13
CA ALA A 42 11.29 -12.38 -39.09
C ALA A 42 12.42 -12.08 -38.09
N LEU A 43 13.49 -11.39 -38.51
CA LEU A 43 14.63 -11.08 -37.65
C LEU A 43 14.34 -9.91 -36.67
N VAL A 44 13.50 -8.95 -37.07
CA VAL A 44 13.14 -7.79 -36.22
C VAL A 44 12.10 -8.20 -35.17
N ALA A 45 11.17 -9.10 -35.50
CA ALA A 45 10.21 -9.63 -34.54
C ALA A 45 10.86 -10.47 -33.42
N LEU A 46 11.96 -11.17 -33.72
CA LEU A 46 12.73 -11.94 -32.73
C LEU A 46 13.41 -11.01 -31.70
N PHE A 47 13.95 -9.87 -32.13
CA PHE A 47 14.69 -8.94 -31.26
C PHE A 47 13.77 -8.15 -30.30
N VAL A 48 12.54 -7.83 -30.72
CA VAL A 48 11.55 -7.15 -29.86
C VAL A 48 10.95 -8.11 -28.81
N GLY A 49 10.90 -9.42 -29.10
CA GLY A 49 10.56 -10.45 -28.11
C GLY A 49 11.63 -10.67 -27.05
N LEU A 50 12.91 -10.50 -27.39
CA LEU A 50 14.04 -10.65 -26.46
C LEU A 50 14.21 -9.47 -25.49
N LEU A 51 13.63 -8.30 -25.80
CA LEU A 51 13.70 -7.10 -24.93
C LEU A 51 12.58 -7.03 -23.87
N ASN A 52 11.52 -7.83 -24.01
CA ASN A 52 10.45 -7.93 -23.00
C ASN A 52 10.62 -9.15 -22.07
N GLY A 53 11.77 -9.85 -22.15
CA GLY A 53 12.08 -11.04 -21.35
C GLY A 53 12.88 -10.77 -20.07
N CYS A 54 13.29 -9.53 -19.80
CA CYS A 54 13.86 -9.16 -18.51
C CYS A 54 12.71 -8.76 -17.58
N GLY A 55 12.18 -9.73 -16.84
CA GLY A 55 11.29 -9.42 -15.71
C GLY A 55 11.98 -8.40 -14.80
N GLU A 56 11.24 -7.38 -14.37
CA GLU A 56 11.73 -6.43 -13.36
C GLU A 56 12.30 -7.20 -12.17
N LYS A 57 13.49 -6.81 -11.73
CA LYS A 57 14.13 -7.50 -10.61
C LYS A 57 13.39 -7.08 -9.34
N ALA A 58 13.28 -8.00 -8.37
CA ALA A 58 12.69 -7.70 -7.07
C ALA A 58 13.30 -6.45 -6.41
N ALA A 59 14.58 -6.17 -6.67
CA ALA A 59 15.27 -4.97 -6.20
C ALA A 59 14.68 -3.68 -6.80
N ASP A 60 14.38 -3.67 -8.10
CA ASP A 60 13.82 -2.52 -8.81
C ASP A 60 12.41 -2.22 -8.28
N MET A 61 11.60 -3.26 -8.05
CA MET A 61 10.26 -3.14 -7.45
C MET A 61 10.33 -2.58 -6.02
N LYS A 62 11.30 -3.04 -5.21
CA LYS A 62 11.52 -2.50 -3.87
C LYS A 62 11.92 -1.01 -3.92
N GLU A 63 12.75 -0.61 -4.88
CA GLU A 63 13.11 0.80 -5.09
C GLU A 63 11.90 1.63 -5.53
N ALA A 64 11.06 1.11 -6.42
CA ALA A 64 9.79 1.73 -6.79
C ALA A 64 8.85 1.90 -5.60
N ALA A 65 8.76 0.88 -4.73
CA ALA A 65 7.97 0.93 -3.50
C ALA A 65 8.48 2.03 -2.55
N GLN A 66 9.80 2.13 -2.39
CA GLN A 66 10.42 3.18 -1.58
C GLN A 66 10.15 4.57 -2.16
N ALA A 67 10.28 4.74 -3.47
CA ALA A 67 10.00 6.01 -4.14
C ALA A 67 8.53 6.42 -3.98
N ALA A 68 7.58 5.47 -4.12
CA ALA A 68 6.17 5.72 -3.89
C ALA A 68 5.89 6.13 -2.43
N LEU A 69 6.53 5.45 -1.47
CA LEU A 69 6.44 5.79 -0.05
C LEU A 69 6.95 7.22 0.23
N ASP A 70 8.09 7.58 -0.33
CA ASP A 70 8.70 8.91 -0.16
C ASP A 70 7.86 10.01 -0.82
N ASN A 71 7.14 9.68 -1.90
CA ASN A 71 6.19 10.57 -2.56
C ASN A 71 4.81 10.64 -1.86
N GLY A 72 4.58 9.84 -0.82
CA GLY A 72 3.30 9.77 -0.12
C GLY A 72 2.21 8.97 -0.86
N ASP A 73 2.56 8.26 -1.94
CA ASP A 73 1.64 7.36 -2.64
C ASP A 73 1.63 5.99 -1.95
N TYR A 74 0.98 5.96 -0.78
CA TYR A 74 0.94 4.76 0.06
C TYR A 74 0.31 3.54 -0.63
N PRO A 75 -0.79 3.67 -1.40
CA PRO A 75 -1.34 2.53 -2.15
C PRO A 75 -0.34 1.94 -3.15
N VAL A 76 0.39 2.78 -3.90
CA VAL A 76 1.41 2.29 -4.83
C VAL A 76 2.60 1.70 -4.10
N ALA A 77 3.02 2.30 -2.98
CA ALA A 77 4.11 1.77 -2.16
C ALA A 77 3.81 0.35 -1.65
N VAL A 78 2.59 0.10 -1.19
CA VAL A 78 2.14 -1.24 -0.78
C VAL A 78 2.14 -2.22 -1.95
N LEU A 79 1.59 -1.81 -3.10
CA LEU A 79 1.53 -2.64 -4.30
C LEU A 79 2.93 -3.07 -4.78
N GLU A 80 3.86 -2.13 -4.92
CA GLU A 80 5.22 -2.42 -5.38
C GLU A 80 6.03 -3.22 -4.36
N ALA A 81 5.81 -2.98 -3.06
CA ALA A 81 6.42 -3.80 -2.01
C ALA A 81 5.93 -5.26 -2.08
N ASP A 82 4.64 -5.48 -2.31
CA ASP A 82 4.08 -6.83 -2.48
C ASP A 82 4.64 -7.55 -3.72
N LYS A 83 4.82 -6.85 -4.84
CA LYS A 83 5.49 -7.40 -6.01
C LYS A 83 6.94 -7.75 -5.71
N ALA A 84 7.67 -6.88 -5.00
CA ALA A 84 9.05 -7.15 -4.60
C ALA A 84 9.16 -8.39 -3.71
N ILE A 85 8.27 -8.55 -2.73
CA ILE A 85 8.19 -9.73 -1.85
C ILE A 85 7.99 -11.01 -2.68
N GLN A 86 7.04 -10.98 -3.62
CA GLN A 86 6.75 -12.14 -4.48
C GLN A 86 7.90 -12.49 -5.43
N ALA A 87 8.57 -11.48 -5.99
CA ALA A 87 9.65 -11.66 -6.96
C ALA A 87 10.99 -12.05 -6.29
N ALA A 88 11.17 -11.78 -5.01
CA ALA A 88 12.43 -12.01 -4.29
C ALA A 88 12.74 -13.49 -4.03
N ALA A 89 11.79 -14.41 -4.29
CA ALA A 89 11.89 -15.84 -4.04
C ALA A 89 12.37 -16.15 -2.60
N ASP A 90 13.66 -16.46 -2.41
CA ASP A 90 14.26 -16.82 -1.12
C ASP A 90 15.24 -15.76 -0.58
N ASP A 91 15.34 -14.58 -1.20
CA ASP A 91 16.16 -13.47 -0.71
C ASP A 91 15.52 -12.85 0.55
N LYS A 92 15.75 -13.48 1.70
CA LYS A 92 15.21 -13.06 3.00
C LYS A 92 15.55 -11.60 3.34
N PRO A 93 16.78 -11.09 3.13
CA PRO A 93 17.08 -9.68 3.31
C PRO A 93 16.21 -8.75 2.46
N LEU A 94 16.01 -9.06 1.17
CA LEU A 94 15.19 -8.23 0.28
C LEU A 94 13.72 -8.27 0.70
N ILE A 95 13.18 -9.46 0.98
CA ILE A 95 11.81 -9.61 1.49
C ILE A 95 11.62 -8.77 2.76
N TRP A 96 12.53 -8.89 3.73
CA TRP A 96 12.46 -8.09 4.96
C TRP A 96 12.45 -6.58 4.70
N GLN A 97 13.24 -6.08 3.74
CA GLN A 97 13.24 -4.66 3.40
C GLN A 97 11.90 -4.23 2.78
N ALA A 98 11.37 -5.02 1.84
CA ALA A 98 10.09 -4.73 1.20
C ALA A 98 8.92 -4.78 2.21
N GLU A 99 8.94 -5.72 3.15
CA GLU A 99 7.95 -5.81 4.23
C GLU A 99 7.96 -4.58 5.14
N GLN A 100 9.14 -4.02 5.45
CA GLN A 100 9.21 -2.77 6.23
C GLN A 100 8.65 -1.58 5.45
N ILE A 101 8.86 -1.51 4.13
CA ILE A 101 8.27 -0.47 3.28
C ILE A 101 6.76 -0.58 3.28
N LYS A 102 6.23 -1.81 3.06
CA LYS A 102 4.80 -2.10 3.10
C LYS A 102 4.18 -1.68 4.44
N LEU A 103 4.76 -2.11 5.55
CA LEU A 103 4.24 -1.84 6.88
C LEU A 103 4.22 -0.33 7.18
N LYS A 104 5.28 0.39 6.79
CA LYS A 104 5.36 1.84 6.96
C LYS A 104 4.34 2.58 6.08
N ALA A 105 4.14 2.14 4.84
CA ALA A 105 3.13 2.72 3.95
C ALA A 105 1.72 2.52 4.51
N GLN A 106 1.38 1.31 4.98
CA GLN A 106 0.10 1.00 5.60
C GLN A 106 -0.14 1.83 6.87
N ALA A 107 0.88 1.97 7.73
CA ALA A 107 0.79 2.78 8.93
C ALA A 107 0.52 4.27 8.61
N LYS A 108 1.24 4.83 7.63
CA LYS A 108 1.03 6.21 7.17
C LYS A 108 -0.31 6.42 6.47
N ALA A 109 -0.91 5.36 5.94
CA ALA A 109 -2.24 5.36 5.35
C ALA A 109 -3.38 5.16 6.37
N GLY A 110 -3.07 4.98 7.67
CA GLY A 110 -4.08 4.70 8.70
C GLY A 110 -4.71 3.30 8.58
N GLN A 111 -3.99 2.34 8.00
CA GLN A 111 -4.44 0.96 7.83
C GLN A 111 -4.02 0.09 9.02
N GLY A 112 -4.50 0.44 10.23
CA GLY A 112 -4.04 -0.17 11.48
C GLY A 112 -4.28 -1.67 11.61
N ALA A 113 -5.38 -2.17 11.05
CA ALA A 113 -5.70 -3.60 11.08
C ALA A 113 -4.70 -4.42 10.23
N GLU A 114 -4.37 -3.94 9.03
CA GLU A 114 -3.39 -4.55 8.15
C GLU A 114 -1.99 -4.50 8.74
N VAL A 115 -1.65 -3.38 9.41
CA VAL A 115 -0.39 -3.22 10.14
C VAL A 115 -0.27 -4.24 11.26
N ALA A 116 -1.31 -4.42 12.08
CA ALA A 116 -1.31 -5.39 13.18
C ALA A 116 -1.05 -6.82 12.67
N ALA A 117 -1.81 -7.23 11.65
CA ALA A 117 -1.62 -8.54 11.01
C ALA A 117 -0.21 -8.69 10.39
N GLY A 118 0.31 -7.60 9.80
CA GLY A 118 1.65 -7.54 9.24
C GLY A 118 2.74 -7.75 10.30
N ILE A 119 2.66 -7.03 11.42
CA ILE A 119 3.62 -7.16 12.53
C ILE A 119 3.60 -8.58 13.10
N GLU A 120 2.43 -9.17 13.35
CA GLU A 120 2.34 -10.53 13.91
C GLU A 120 3.02 -11.55 13.02
N ARG A 121 2.71 -11.54 11.71
CA ARG A 121 3.34 -12.42 10.73
C ARG A 121 4.86 -12.23 10.67
N LEU A 122 5.33 -10.98 10.69
CA LEU A 122 6.76 -10.67 10.69
C LEU A 122 7.44 -11.11 11.99
N ALA A 123 6.75 -11.02 13.12
CA ALA A 123 7.31 -11.40 14.40
C ALA A 123 7.52 -12.92 14.52
N ASP A 124 6.77 -13.71 13.74
CA ASP A 124 6.97 -15.16 13.62
C ASP A 124 8.06 -15.50 12.59
N ALA A 125 8.02 -14.89 11.41
CA ALA A 125 8.96 -15.18 10.33
C ALA A 125 10.37 -14.58 10.54
N TYR A 126 10.45 -13.44 11.24
CA TYR A 126 11.65 -12.62 11.44
C TYR A 126 11.82 -12.21 12.91
N ALA A 127 11.60 -13.15 13.84
CA ALA A 127 11.62 -12.91 15.28
C ALA A 127 12.90 -12.21 15.80
N ALA A 128 14.05 -12.46 15.16
CA ALA A 128 15.31 -11.84 15.55
C ALA A 128 15.40 -10.36 15.14
N GLN A 129 14.69 -9.96 14.08
CA GLN A 129 14.68 -8.62 13.51
C GLN A 129 13.56 -7.75 14.09
N VAL A 130 12.42 -8.36 14.45
CA VAL A 130 11.32 -7.66 15.10
C VAL A 130 11.71 -7.28 16.52
N LYS A 131 11.87 -5.98 16.75
CA LYS A 131 12.25 -5.36 18.04
C LYS A 131 11.18 -4.36 18.49
N THR A 132 11.30 -3.91 19.74
CA THR A 132 10.45 -2.86 20.32
C THR A 132 10.36 -1.61 19.45
N ALA A 133 11.47 -1.18 18.85
CA ALA A 133 11.53 -0.04 17.94
C ALA A 133 10.54 -0.14 16.77
N LEU A 134 10.27 -1.34 16.25
CA LEU A 134 9.30 -1.52 15.16
C LEU A 134 7.88 -1.19 15.62
N TYR A 135 7.47 -1.70 16.78
CA TYR A 135 6.14 -1.44 17.34
C TYR A 135 5.97 0.04 17.68
N LEU A 136 6.95 0.64 18.37
CA LEU A 136 6.91 2.05 18.77
C LEU A 136 6.85 2.99 17.56
N SER A 137 7.71 2.78 16.55
CA SER A 137 7.70 3.61 15.35
C SER A 137 6.41 3.46 14.54
N THR A 138 5.88 2.24 14.44
CA THR A 138 4.64 1.97 13.71
C THR A 138 3.42 2.59 14.39
N ALA A 139 3.29 2.45 15.71
CA ALA A 139 2.23 3.10 16.47
C ALA A 139 2.27 4.62 16.33
N LYS A 140 3.48 5.22 16.33
CA LYS A 140 3.64 6.65 16.08
C LYS A 140 3.15 7.08 14.70
N GLU A 141 3.45 6.29 13.66
CA GLU A 141 2.98 6.57 12.29
C GLU A 141 1.44 6.44 12.19
N LEU A 142 0.84 5.41 12.80
CA LEU A 142 -0.61 5.25 12.87
C LEU A 142 -1.30 6.43 13.58
N SER A 143 -0.77 6.84 14.74
CA SER A 143 -1.30 8.01 15.45
C SER A 143 -1.16 9.29 14.62
N SER A 144 -0.04 9.45 13.90
CA SER A 144 0.15 10.59 12.98
C SER A 144 -0.84 10.57 11.81
N ALA A 145 -1.33 9.40 11.40
CA ALA A 145 -2.39 9.23 10.41
C ALA A 145 -3.81 9.36 11.00
N GLY A 146 -3.93 9.56 12.31
CA GLY A 146 -5.20 9.68 13.03
C GLY A 146 -5.80 8.37 13.54
N ASP A 147 -5.12 7.23 13.32
CA ASP A 147 -5.57 5.91 13.77
C ASP A 147 -5.04 5.60 15.19
N ASN A 148 -5.56 6.33 16.18
CA ASN A 148 -5.12 6.22 17.56
C ASN A 148 -5.54 4.90 18.22
N THR A 149 -6.71 4.38 17.86
CA THR A 149 -7.22 3.09 18.36
C THR A 149 -6.25 1.96 18.02
N ASN A 150 -5.83 1.84 16.75
CA ASN A 150 -4.87 0.80 16.39
C ASN A 150 -3.46 1.14 16.88
N ALA A 151 -3.06 2.41 16.98
CA ALA A 151 -1.78 2.78 17.59
C ALA A 151 -1.68 2.25 19.04
N ILE A 152 -2.73 2.42 19.85
CA ILE A 152 -2.79 1.89 21.22
C ILE A 152 -2.71 0.35 21.21
N ALA A 153 -3.45 -0.31 20.32
CA ALA A 153 -3.42 -1.76 20.21
C ALA A 153 -2.02 -2.29 19.86
N ILE A 154 -1.31 -1.63 18.93
CA ILE A 154 0.09 -1.98 18.59
C ILE A 154 1.01 -1.77 19.79
N LEU A 155 0.87 -0.68 20.55
CA LEU A 155 1.68 -0.45 21.75
C LEU A 155 1.43 -1.51 22.82
N ASP A 156 0.18 -1.89 23.06
CA ASP A 156 -0.16 -2.94 24.02
C ASP A 156 0.37 -4.31 23.59
N ALA A 157 0.23 -4.67 22.31
CA ALA A 157 0.80 -5.90 21.77
C ALA A 157 2.33 -5.92 21.91
N GLY A 158 3.00 -4.79 21.63
CA GLY A 158 4.44 -4.63 21.82
C GLY A 158 4.85 -4.81 23.28
N LYS A 159 4.12 -4.20 24.22
CA LYS A 159 4.32 -4.35 25.66
C LYS A 159 4.28 -5.82 26.09
N ASN A 160 3.25 -6.55 25.67
CA ASN A 160 3.07 -7.95 26.01
C ASN A 160 4.17 -8.85 25.41
N ARG A 161 4.68 -8.51 24.22
CA ARG A 161 5.76 -9.26 23.56
C ARG A 161 7.14 -8.98 24.14
N PHE A 162 7.38 -7.77 24.64
CA PHE A 162 8.68 -7.32 25.17
C PHE A 162 8.56 -6.82 26.62
N PRO A 163 8.29 -7.72 27.59
CA PRO A 163 8.05 -7.34 28.99
C PRO A 163 9.25 -6.65 29.65
N ALA A 164 10.48 -6.92 29.18
CA ALA A 164 11.68 -6.25 29.69
C ALA A 164 11.74 -4.75 29.34
N GLU A 165 10.99 -4.32 28.33
CA GLU A 165 10.93 -2.95 27.82
C GLU A 165 9.53 -2.33 28.00
N GLU A 166 8.69 -2.92 28.84
CA GLU A 166 7.30 -2.52 29.11
C GLU A 166 7.16 -1.01 29.37
N GLN A 167 8.06 -0.43 30.17
CA GLN A 167 8.01 0.99 30.51
C GLN A 167 8.02 1.90 29.28
N GLY A 168 8.79 1.54 28.24
CA GLY A 168 8.84 2.33 27.01
C GLY A 168 7.50 2.36 26.27
N PHE A 169 6.71 1.28 26.34
CA PHE A 169 5.36 1.23 25.78
C PHE A 169 4.36 2.01 26.62
N LEU A 170 4.43 1.89 27.95
CA LEU A 170 3.58 2.67 28.86
C LEU A 170 3.79 4.18 28.68
N ASP A 171 5.05 4.61 28.56
CA ASP A 171 5.38 6.02 28.32
C ASP A 171 4.84 6.49 26.97
N ALA A 172 4.92 5.66 25.92
CA ALA A 172 4.35 5.98 24.61
C ALA A 172 2.82 6.10 24.64
N ILE A 173 2.13 5.20 25.35
CA ILE A 173 0.67 5.26 25.54
C ILE A 173 0.30 6.55 26.31
N ALA A 174 1.01 6.86 27.40
CA ALA A 174 0.77 8.06 28.18
C ALA A 174 1.06 9.34 27.39
N GLN A 175 2.04 9.32 26.49
CA GLN A 175 2.32 10.46 25.60
C GLN A 175 1.20 10.65 24.58
N LEU A 176 0.70 9.56 23.98
CA LEU A 176 -0.41 9.60 23.02
C LEU A 176 -1.69 10.17 23.65
N GLN A 177 -1.96 9.87 24.92
CA GLN A 177 -3.06 10.46 25.69
C GLN A 177 -2.93 11.98 25.91
N LYS A 178 -1.72 12.54 25.88
CA LYS A 178 -1.46 13.97 26.11
C LYS A 178 -1.46 14.78 24.82
N ASP A 179 -0.89 14.22 23.76
CA ASP A 179 -0.60 14.95 22.53
C ASP A 179 -1.78 15.01 21.57
N VAL A 180 -2.75 14.10 21.70
CA VAL A 180 -3.85 13.95 20.74
C VAL A 180 -5.19 13.91 21.46
N VAL A 181 -6.19 14.57 20.86
CA VAL A 181 -7.59 14.37 21.27
C VAL A 181 -8.00 12.98 20.83
N LEU A 182 -8.13 12.08 21.79
CA LEU A 182 -8.53 10.70 21.52
C LEU A 182 -9.99 10.63 21.11
N ASP A 183 -10.27 9.85 20.06
CA ASP A 183 -11.62 9.52 19.67
C ASP A 183 -12.29 8.59 20.72
N PRO A 184 -13.63 8.50 20.73
CA PRO A 184 -14.33 7.69 21.72
C PRO A 184 -13.95 6.20 21.72
N GLU A 185 -13.52 5.65 20.57
CA GLU A 185 -13.12 4.25 20.48
C GLU A 185 -11.76 4.04 21.15
N ALA A 186 -10.80 4.94 20.91
CA ALA A 186 -9.51 4.94 21.59
C ALA A 186 -9.63 5.08 23.12
N ILE A 187 -10.55 5.92 23.61
CA ILE A 187 -10.84 6.05 25.05
C ILE A 187 -11.40 4.73 25.62
N GLN A 188 -12.36 4.12 24.95
CA GLN A 188 -12.93 2.83 25.38
C GLN A 188 -11.86 1.74 25.40
N GLN A 189 -10.98 1.71 24.40
CA GLN A 189 -9.88 0.77 24.34
C GLN A 189 -8.93 0.93 25.53
N LEU A 190 -8.55 2.17 25.87
CA LEU A 190 -7.69 2.43 27.04
C LEU A 190 -8.36 2.00 28.35
N GLN A 191 -9.66 2.25 28.52
CA GLN A 191 -10.42 1.81 29.70
C GLN A 191 -10.47 0.27 29.80
N ALA A 192 -10.73 -0.41 28.68
CA ALA A 192 -10.78 -1.87 28.63
C ALA A 192 -9.42 -2.50 28.99
N LEU A 193 -8.33 -1.82 28.64
CA LEU A 193 -6.95 -2.23 28.94
C LEU A 193 -6.46 -1.78 30.34
N GLY A 194 -7.23 -0.98 31.07
CA GLY A 194 -6.89 -0.49 32.40
C GLY A 194 -5.87 0.65 32.43
N TYR A 195 -5.74 1.40 31.32
CA TYR A 195 -4.87 2.59 31.22
C TYR A 195 -5.57 3.90 31.60
N LEU A 196 -6.88 3.86 31.82
CA LEU A 196 -7.75 4.94 32.30
C LEU A 196 -8.61 4.41 33.44
#